data_AF-A0A2P8ES56-F1
#
_entry.id   AF-A0A2P8ES56-F1
#
_cell.length_a   1.000
_cell.length_b   1.000
_cell.length_c   1.000
_cell.angle_alpha   90.00
_cell.angle_beta   90.00
_cell.angle_gamma   90.00
#
_symmetry.space_group_name_H-M   'P 1'
#
loop_
_entity.id
_entity.type
_entity.pdbx_description
1 polymer ?
#
loop_
_entity_poly.entity_id
_entity_poly.type
_entity_poly.pdbx_seq_one_letter_code
_entity_poly.pdbx_strand_id
1 'polypeptide(L)'
;MALPISPEYASQLHTLIVQGTQLLQELTTLLDTELEAMQARSLDALNASNRDKQTCLLAIDRNIRERNGLLDLQQVAHDRASVLALLNRIAEPDAQVMTDAWHQLEAVLDEIRTKNQRNEQVLLRSKQSNDQLLALLQGHAQGNSIYDQKGDKGRYEGQRSLGKA
;
A
#
# COMPACT_ATOMS: atom_id res chain seq x y z
N MET A 1 -2.56 24.67 -35.36
CA MET A 1 -3.98 24.37 -35.09
C MET A 1 -4.04 22.90 -34.68
N ALA A 2 -4.27 22.60 -33.40
CA ALA A 2 -4.30 21.22 -32.94
C ALA A 2 -5.54 20.52 -33.54
N LEU A 3 -5.36 19.30 -34.06
CA LEU A 3 -6.45 18.55 -34.67
C LEU A 3 -7.54 18.24 -33.62
N PRO A 4 -8.83 18.33 -33.98
CA PRO A 4 -9.91 17.91 -33.10
C PRO A 4 -9.77 16.41 -32.79
N ILE A 5 -10.00 16.04 -31.52
CA ILE A 5 -9.98 14.65 -31.10
C ILE A 5 -11.19 13.93 -31.70
N SER A 6 -10.98 12.75 -32.28
CA SER A 6 -12.10 11.97 -32.81
C SER A 6 -13.00 11.47 -31.68
N PRO A 7 -14.34 11.44 -31.87
CA PRO A 7 -15.26 10.94 -30.84
C PRO A 7 -14.96 9.50 -30.42
N GLU A 8 -14.51 8.67 -31.36
CA GLU A 8 -14.10 7.28 -31.10
C GLU A 8 -12.90 7.20 -30.17
N TYR A 9 -11.86 8.04 -30.39
CA TYR A 9 -10.70 8.11 -29.52
C TYR A 9 -11.10 8.54 -28.10
N ALA A 10 -11.94 9.59 -28.00
CA ALA A 10 -12.40 10.08 -26.70
C ALA A 10 -13.18 8.99 -25.96
N SER A 11 -14.08 8.26 -26.63
CA SER A 11 -14.82 7.15 -26.02
C SER A 11 -13.92 6.02 -25.54
N GLN A 12 -12.90 5.63 -26.32
CA GLN A 12 -11.94 4.59 -25.95
C GLN A 12 -11.09 5.01 -24.74
N LEU A 13 -10.56 6.23 -24.74
CA LEU A 13 -9.79 6.76 -23.62
C LEU A 13 -10.62 6.83 -22.34
N HIS A 14 -11.88 7.27 -22.44
CA HIS A 14 -12.80 7.31 -21.31
C HIS A 14 -13.03 5.91 -20.73
N THR A 15 -13.29 4.93 -21.61
CA THR A 15 -13.49 3.54 -21.20
C THR A 15 -12.27 2.99 -20.45
N LEU A 16 -11.05 3.26 -20.94
CA LEU A 16 -9.83 2.82 -20.26
C LEU A 16 -9.63 3.51 -18.91
N ILE A 17 -9.95 4.79 -18.78
CA ILE A 17 -9.87 5.51 -17.50
C ILE A 17 -10.87 4.91 -16.49
N VAL A 18 -12.12 4.69 -16.89
CA VAL A 18 -13.15 4.10 -16.01
C VAL A 18 -12.78 2.68 -15.60
N GLN A 19 -12.32 1.85 -16.53
CA GLN A 19 -11.84 0.50 -16.23
C GLN A 19 -10.63 0.52 -15.28
N GLY A 20 -9.68 1.42 -15.52
CA GLY A 20 -8.53 1.61 -14.63
C GLY A 20 -8.97 1.97 -13.21
N THR A 21 -9.92 2.90 -13.07
CA THR A 21 -10.50 3.28 -11.77
C THR A 21 -11.15 2.09 -11.05
N GLN A 22 -11.90 1.25 -11.77
CA GLN A 22 -12.53 0.06 -11.18
C GLN A 22 -11.49 -0.97 -10.70
N LEU A 23 -10.45 -1.23 -11.49
CA LEU A 23 -9.35 -2.12 -11.11
C LEU A 23 -8.59 -1.60 -9.88
N LEU A 24 -8.38 -0.29 -9.81
CA LEU A 24 -7.76 0.34 -8.65
C LEU A 24 -8.65 0.24 -7.39
N GLN A 25 -9.98 0.38 -7.53
CA GLN A 25 -10.92 0.16 -6.43
C GLN A 25 -10.91 -1.30 -5.95
N GLU A 26 -10.83 -2.26 -6.87
CA GLU A 26 -10.66 -3.67 -6.53
C GLU A 26 -9.35 -3.90 -5.75
N LEU A 27 -8.24 -3.30 -6.19
CA LEU A 27 -6.98 -3.36 -5.46
C LEU A 27 -7.10 -2.76 -4.05
N THR A 28 -7.83 -1.65 -3.90
CA THR A 28 -8.14 -1.06 -2.59
C THR A 28 -8.85 -2.06 -1.68
N THR A 29 -9.87 -2.77 -2.18
CA THR A 29 -10.56 -3.81 -1.41
C THR A 29 -9.61 -4.97 -1.05
N LEU A 30 -8.77 -5.41 -1.99
CA LEU A 30 -7.79 -6.48 -1.74
C LEU A 30 -6.75 -6.09 -0.68
N LEU A 31 -6.37 -4.82 -0.59
CA LEU A 31 -5.49 -4.32 0.47
C LEU A 31 -6.17 -4.34 1.85
N ASP A 32 -7.48 -4.10 1.93
CA ASP A 32 -8.20 -4.27 3.19
C ASP A 32 -8.32 -5.75 3.58
N THR A 33 -8.63 -6.64 2.62
CA THR A 33 -8.65 -8.09 2.85
C THR A 33 -7.28 -8.63 3.29
N GLU A 34 -6.19 -8.12 2.70
CA GLU A 34 -4.83 -8.48 3.15
C GLU A 34 -4.60 -8.08 4.60
N LEU A 35 -5.01 -6.87 4.99
CA LEU A 35 -4.86 -6.41 6.36
C LEU A 35 -5.62 -7.32 7.33
N GLU A 36 -6.85 -7.68 7.01
CA GLU A 36 -7.66 -8.61 7.81
C GLU A 36 -6.99 -9.98 7.92
N ALA A 37 -6.47 -10.52 6.82
CA ALA A 37 -5.74 -11.79 6.81
C ALA A 37 -4.47 -11.74 7.67
N MET A 38 -3.74 -10.63 7.64
CA MET A 38 -2.57 -10.39 8.49
C MET A 38 -2.94 -10.33 9.97
N GLN A 39 -4.04 -9.65 10.31
CA GLN A 39 -4.53 -9.56 11.68
C GLN A 39 -5.04 -10.90 12.21
N ALA A 40 -5.72 -11.67 11.37
CA ALA A 40 -6.19 -13.03 11.68
C ALA A 40 -5.06 -14.07 11.71
N ARG A 41 -3.84 -13.71 11.27
CA ARG A 41 -2.67 -14.61 11.15
C ARG A 41 -2.96 -15.85 10.30
N SER A 42 -3.82 -15.72 9.29
CA SER A 42 -4.23 -16.83 8.43
C SER A 42 -3.34 -16.90 7.19
N LEU A 43 -2.44 -17.88 7.13
CA LEU A 43 -1.54 -18.07 5.99
C LEU A 43 -2.31 -18.41 4.70
N ASP A 44 -3.38 -19.18 4.79
CA ASP A 44 -4.21 -19.52 3.62
C ASP A 44 -4.91 -18.28 3.05
N ALA A 45 -5.45 -17.41 3.93
CA ALA A 45 -6.06 -16.15 3.51
C ALA A 45 -5.03 -15.18 2.91
N LEU A 46 -3.81 -15.15 3.44
CA LEU A 46 -2.72 -14.34 2.89
C LEU A 46 -2.26 -14.82 1.51
N ASN A 47 -2.21 -16.14 1.29
CA ASN A 47 -1.86 -16.71 0.00
C ASN A 47 -2.94 -16.42 -1.05
N ALA A 48 -4.21 -16.57 -0.68
CA ALA A 48 -5.34 -16.20 -1.56
C ALA A 48 -5.30 -14.71 -1.92
N SER A 49 -5.18 -13.83 -0.92
CA SER A 49 -5.06 -12.38 -1.12
C SER A 49 -3.89 -12.00 -2.04
N ASN A 50 -2.72 -12.64 -1.90
CA ASN A 50 -1.59 -12.39 -2.78
C ASN A 50 -1.86 -12.78 -4.24
N ARG A 51 -2.48 -13.94 -4.48
CA ARG A 51 -2.81 -14.38 -5.84
C ARG A 51 -3.81 -13.43 -6.51
N ASP A 52 -4.81 -13.00 -5.76
CA ASP A 52 -5.85 -12.10 -6.27
C ASP A 52 -5.25 -10.72 -6.56
N LYS A 53 -4.37 -10.21 -5.69
CA LYS A 53 -3.58 -8.98 -5.95
C LYS A 53 -2.69 -9.09 -7.18
N GLN A 54 -2.00 -10.21 -7.38
CA GLN A 54 -1.17 -10.42 -8.58
C GLN A 54 -2.01 -10.36 -9.86
N THR A 55 -3.19 -10.99 -9.85
CA THR A 55 -4.12 -10.98 -10.98
C THR A 55 -4.62 -9.55 -11.26
N CYS A 56 -5.03 -8.83 -10.23
CA CYS A 56 -5.48 -7.44 -10.33
C CYS A 56 -4.37 -6.51 -10.85
N LEU A 57 -3.13 -6.65 -10.34
CA LEU A 57 -1.98 -5.85 -10.78
C LEU A 57 -1.63 -6.08 -12.25
N LEU A 58 -1.75 -7.32 -12.76
CA LEU A 58 -1.55 -7.60 -14.19
C LEU A 58 -2.61 -6.92 -15.06
N ALA A 59 -3.87 -6.89 -14.60
CA ALA A 59 -4.93 -6.18 -15.29
C ALA A 59 -4.69 -4.66 -15.30
N ILE A 60 -4.20 -4.10 -14.19
CA ILE A 60 -3.83 -2.68 -14.09
C ILE A 60 -2.67 -2.35 -15.05
N ASP A 61 -1.61 -3.17 -15.09
CA ASP A 61 -0.47 -2.96 -16.00
C ASP A 61 -0.94 -2.96 -17.47
N ARG A 62 -1.81 -3.90 -17.84
CA ARG A 62 -2.41 -3.94 -19.17
C ARG A 62 -3.20 -2.68 -19.48
N ASN A 63 -4.07 -2.23 -18.59
CA ASN A 63 -4.86 -1.01 -18.76
C ASN A 63 -3.97 0.22 -18.94
N ILE A 64 -2.90 0.34 -18.14
CA ILE A 64 -1.92 1.44 -18.25
C ILE A 64 -1.25 1.43 -19.62
N ARG A 65 -0.80 0.26 -20.10
CA ARG A 65 -0.18 0.14 -21.43
C ARG A 65 -1.13 0.53 -22.55
N GLU A 66 -2.37 0.05 -22.51
CA GLU A 66 -3.39 0.39 -23.52
C GLU A 66 -3.67 1.90 -23.50
N ARG A 67 -3.82 2.49 -22.32
CA ARG A 67 -4.04 3.94 -22.17
C ARG A 67 -2.86 4.76 -22.67
N ASN A 68 -1.63 4.39 -22.28
CA ASN A 68 -0.43 5.08 -22.72
C ASN A 68 -0.25 4.96 -24.24
N GLY A 69 -0.59 3.80 -24.83
CA GLY A 69 -0.61 3.62 -26.27
C GLY A 69 -1.57 4.60 -26.98
N LEU A 70 -2.75 4.86 -26.42
CA LEU A 70 -3.64 5.90 -26.96
C LEU A 70 -3.03 7.31 -26.86
N LEU A 71 -2.45 7.65 -25.70
CA LEU A 71 -1.79 8.96 -25.52
C LEU A 71 -0.64 9.16 -26.51
N ASP A 72 0.15 8.12 -26.77
CA ASP A 72 1.25 8.14 -27.73
C ASP A 72 0.77 8.42 -29.16
N LEU A 73 -0.40 7.90 -29.57
CA LEU A 73 -1.00 8.21 -30.87
C LEU A 73 -1.30 9.69 -31.05
N GLN A 74 -1.56 10.42 -29.96
CA GLN A 74 -1.78 11.86 -29.95
C GLN A 74 -0.51 12.67 -29.62
N GLN A 75 0.64 12.00 -29.50
CA GLN A 75 1.92 12.59 -29.09
C GLN A 75 1.84 13.33 -27.74
N VAL A 76 1.02 12.80 -26.84
CA VAL A 76 0.79 13.36 -25.50
C VAL A 76 1.72 12.65 -24.51
N ALA A 77 2.48 13.42 -23.75
CA ALA A 77 3.28 12.86 -22.66
C ALA A 77 2.38 12.30 -21.55
N HIS A 78 2.85 11.28 -20.83
CA HIS A 78 2.06 10.57 -19.81
C HIS A 78 1.99 11.31 -18.46
N ASP A 79 2.33 12.60 -18.44
CA ASP A 79 2.21 13.44 -17.25
C ASP A 79 0.82 14.07 -17.13
N ARG A 80 0.47 14.43 -15.90
CA ARG A 80 -0.83 15.01 -15.57
C ARG A 80 -1.18 16.24 -16.41
N ALA A 81 -0.22 17.15 -16.60
CA ALA A 81 -0.49 18.42 -17.28
C ALA A 81 -0.79 18.17 -18.77
N SER A 82 -0.02 17.27 -19.39
CA SER A 82 -0.22 16.87 -20.78
C SER A 82 -1.56 16.16 -21.00
N VAL A 83 -1.98 15.27 -20.09
CA VAL A 83 -3.28 14.61 -20.16
C VAL A 83 -4.42 15.63 -20.03
N LEU A 84 -4.40 16.50 -19.02
CA LEU A 84 -5.44 17.53 -18.85
C LEU A 84 -5.51 18.49 -20.04
N ALA A 85 -4.36 18.85 -20.63
CA ALA A 85 -4.32 19.65 -21.85
C ALA A 85 -4.96 18.92 -23.05
N LEU A 86 -4.83 17.59 -23.13
CA LEU A 86 -5.54 16.79 -24.12
C LEU A 86 -7.06 16.81 -23.87
N LEU A 87 -7.50 16.69 -22.62
CA LEU A 87 -8.93 16.68 -22.28
C LEU A 87 -9.62 17.99 -22.67
N ASN A 88 -8.93 19.13 -22.50
CA ASN A 88 -9.43 20.45 -22.93
C ASN A 88 -9.62 20.58 -24.46
N ARG A 89 -9.13 19.63 -25.27
CA ARG A 89 -9.35 19.58 -26.73
C ARG A 89 -10.60 18.79 -27.11
N ILE A 90 -11.24 18.12 -26.15
CA ILE A 90 -12.52 17.42 -26.33
C ILE A 90 -13.65 18.47 -26.28
N ALA A 91 -14.73 18.25 -27.03
CA ALA A 91 -15.88 19.13 -27.00
C ALA A 91 -16.69 18.92 -25.70
N GLU A 92 -17.27 19.99 -25.17
CA GLU A 92 -18.25 19.88 -24.07
C GLU A 92 -19.54 19.18 -24.54
N PRO A 93 -20.20 18.37 -23.70
CA PRO A 93 -19.94 18.13 -22.26
C PRO A 93 -18.94 16.99 -21.96
N ASP A 94 -18.43 16.30 -22.98
CA ASP A 94 -17.61 15.09 -22.81
C ASP A 94 -16.26 15.39 -22.15
N ALA A 95 -15.73 16.59 -22.35
CA ALA A 95 -14.50 17.06 -21.71
C ALA A 95 -14.62 17.09 -20.18
N GLN A 96 -15.74 17.59 -19.65
CA GLN A 96 -16.00 17.61 -18.21
C GLN A 96 -16.10 16.20 -17.62
N VAL A 97 -16.89 15.32 -18.25
CA VAL A 97 -17.06 13.92 -17.80
C VAL A 97 -15.71 13.19 -17.75
N MET A 98 -14.89 13.38 -18.78
CA MET A 98 -13.56 12.78 -18.84
C MET A 98 -12.62 13.32 -17.75
N THR A 99 -12.67 14.62 -17.50
CA THR A 99 -11.85 15.27 -16.47
C THR A 99 -12.23 14.78 -15.08
N ASP A 100 -13.52 14.61 -14.81
CA ASP A 100 -14.01 14.05 -13.56
C ASP A 100 -13.57 12.59 -13.38
N ALA A 101 -13.66 11.78 -14.44
CA ALA A 101 -13.18 10.40 -14.43
C ALA A 101 -11.66 10.31 -14.17
N TRP A 102 -10.88 11.23 -14.75
CA TRP A 102 -9.44 11.32 -14.50
C TRP A 102 -9.13 11.69 -13.04
N HIS A 103 -9.83 12.67 -12.48
CA HIS A 103 -9.67 13.04 -11.08
C HIS A 103 -10.06 11.91 -10.13
N GLN A 104 -11.11 11.15 -10.44
CA GLN A 104 -11.46 9.96 -9.67
C GLN A 104 -10.33 8.92 -9.69
N LEU A 105 -9.71 8.67 -10.86
CA LEU A 105 -8.57 7.78 -10.98
C LEU A 105 -7.38 8.24 -10.12
N GLU A 106 -7.07 9.55 -10.12
CA GLU A 106 -6.03 10.13 -9.28
C GLU A 106 -6.33 9.94 -7.78
N ALA A 107 -7.57 10.16 -7.36
CA ALA A 107 -7.98 10.01 -5.97
C ALA A 107 -7.84 8.57 -5.47
N VAL A 108 -8.25 7.58 -6.28
CA VAL A 108 -8.10 6.16 -5.90
C VAL A 108 -6.62 5.75 -5.84
N LEU A 109 -5.77 6.28 -6.73
CA LEU A 109 -4.32 6.03 -6.67
C LEU A 109 -3.71 6.52 -5.35
N ASP A 110 -4.15 7.67 -4.84
CA ASP A 110 -3.68 8.21 -3.57
C ASP A 110 -4.17 7.37 -2.37
N GLU A 111 -5.41 6.88 -2.44
CA GLU A 111 -5.96 5.95 -1.45
C GLU A 111 -5.16 4.64 -1.38
N ILE A 112 -4.82 4.05 -2.54
CA ILE A 112 -4.00 2.83 -2.62
C ILE A 112 -2.64 3.05 -1.97
N ARG A 113 -1.98 4.20 -2.22
CA ARG A 113 -0.68 4.51 -1.60
C ARG A 113 -0.80 4.50 -0.07
N THR A 114 -1.83 5.14 0.46
CA THR A 114 -2.09 5.19 1.89
C THR A 114 -2.35 3.81 2.49
N LYS A 115 -3.19 2.99 1.83
CA LYS A 115 -3.51 1.63 2.28
C LYS A 115 -2.32 0.68 2.20
N ASN A 116 -1.52 0.78 1.14
CA ASN A 116 -0.31 -0.04 1.00
C ASN A 116 0.71 0.29 2.10
N GLN A 117 0.96 1.58 2.36
CA GLN A 117 1.83 2.02 3.46
C GLN A 117 1.34 1.52 4.82
N ARG A 118 0.02 1.55 5.07
CA ARG A 118 -0.59 0.98 6.28
C ARG A 118 -0.30 -0.51 6.42
N ASN A 119 -0.48 -1.28 5.35
CA ASN A 119 -0.24 -2.73 5.35
C ASN A 119 1.25 -3.04 5.59
N GLU A 120 2.17 -2.32 4.94
CA GLU A 120 3.62 -2.42 5.16
C GLU A 120 3.98 -2.21 6.65
N GLN A 121 3.41 -1.20 7.31
CA GLN A 121 3.63 -0.95 8.75
C GLN A 121 3.12 -2.09 9.65
N VAL A 122 1.99 -2.70 9.32
CA VAL A 122 1.45 -3.84 10.09
C VAL A 122 2.30 -5.09 9.88
N LEU A 123 2.76 -5.33 8.66
CA LEU A 123 3.66 -6.44 8.35
C LEU A 123 4.99 -6.32 9.12
N LEU A 124 5.60 -5.13 9.14
CA LEU A 124 6.83 -4.85 9.88
C LEU A 124 6.65 -5.10 11.38
N ARG A 125 5.54 -4.64 11.98
CA ARG A 125 5.23 -4.89 13.39
C ARG A 125 4.99 -6.38 13.68
N SER A 126 4.30 -7.09 12.80
CA SER A 126 4.07 -8.53 12.92
C SER A 126 5.38 -9.32 12.87
N LYS A 127 6.28 -8.95 11.95
CA LYS A 127 7.64 -9.52 11.88
C LYS A 127 8.42 -9.28 13.17
N GLN A 128 8.47 -8.05 13.66
CA GLN A 128 9.15 -7.72 14.93
C GLN A 128 8.58 -8.51 16.11
N SER A 129 7.26 -8.66 16.20
CA SER A 129 6.60 -9.45 17.25
C SER A 129 6.94 -10.94 17.15
N ASN A 130 6.98 -11.51 15.94
CA ASN A 130 7.40 -12.89 15.73
C ASN A 130 8.89 -13.11 16.03
N ASP A 131 9.76 -12.17 15.64
CA ASP A 131 11.19 -12.24 15.96
C ASP A 131 11.41 -12.16 17.48
N GLN A 132 10.66 -11.32 18.20
CA GLN A 132 10.68 -11.28 19.67
C GLN A 132 10.16 -12.58 20.30
N LEU A 133 9.04 -13.13 19.81
CA LEU A 133 8.51 -14.41 20.29
C LEU A 133 9.48 -15.56 20.02
N LEU A 134 10.11 -15.60 18.85
CA LEU A 134 11.15 -16.57 18.51
C LEU A 134 12.39 -16.40 19.40
N ALA A 135 12.83 -15.17 19.67
CA ALA A 135 13.94 -14.90 20.60
C ALA A 135 13.63 -15.37 22.03
N LEU A 136 12.37 -15.17 22.50
CA LEU A 136 11.91 -15.68 23.79
C LEU A 136 11.88 -17.22 23.81
N LEU A 137 11.35 -17.86 22.77
CA LEU A 137 11.27 -19.32 22.65
C LEU A 137 12.65 -19.99 22.48
N GLN A 138 13.58 -19.32 21.81
CA GLN A 138 14.97 -19.78 21.63
C GLN A 138 15.86 -19.43 22.82
N GLY A 139 15.32 -18.89 23.92
CA GLY A 139 16.08 -18.55 25.13
C GLY A 139 17.08 -17.39 24.96
N HIS A 140 17.00 -16.65 23.86
CA HIS A 140 17.83 -15.47 23.58
C HIS A 140 17.23 -14.19 24.19
N ALA A 141 16.60 -14.29 25.36
CA ALA A 141 16.48 -13.14 26.25
C ALA A 141 17.87 -12.84 26.84
N GLN A 142 18.80 -12.37 25.99
CA GLN A 142 20.04 -11.75 26.43
C GLN A 142 19.63 -10.59 27.35
N GLY A 143 20.02 -10.72 28.62
CA GLY A 143 19.38 -10.03 29.73
C GLY A 143 19.31 -8.52 29.56
N ASN A 144 18.11 -7.98 29.77
CA ASN A 144 18.02 -6.67 30.35
C ASN A 144 17.51 -6.83 31.78
N SER A 145 18.47 -6.61 32.70
CA SER A 145 18.34 -6.37 34.13
C SER A 145 16.96 -6.64 34.73
N ILE A 146 16.94 -7.63 35.62
CA ILE A 146 15.97 -7.69 36.71
C ILE A 146 15.89 -6.28 37.28
N TYR A 147 14.72 -5.66 37.14
CA TYR A 147 14.36 -4.47 37.89
C TYR A 147 14.27 -4.92 39.36
N ASP A 148 15.41 -5.00 40.05
CA ASP A 148 15.40 -4.85 41.48
C ASP A 148 15.40 -3.35 41.78
N GLN A 149 14.20 -2.82 41.95
CA GLN A 149 13.97 -1.73 42.87
C GLN A 149 12.57 -1.88 43.43
N LYS A 150 12.37 -2.98 44.18
CA LYS A 150 11.38 -2.97 45.25
C LYS A 150 12.02 -2.24 46.43
N GLY A 151 11.37 -1.15 46.83
CA GLY A 151 11.70 -0.47 48.05
C GLY A 151 11.50 -1.35 49.29
N ASP A 152 12.39 -1.11 50.25
CA ASP A 152 12.20 -1.13 51.70
C ASP A 152 12.48 -2.42 52.51
N LYS A 153 13.35 -2.19 53.50
CA LYS A 153 13.62 -2.86 54.79
C LYS A 153 14.24 -4.26 54.85
N GLY A 154 15.41 -4.31 55.49
CA GLY A 154 15.85 -5.46 56.26
C GLY A 154 17.30 -5.36 56.76
N ARG A 155 17.50 -4.80 57.96
CA ARG A 155 18.75 -4.94 58.71
C ARG A 155 19.07 -6.42 58.93
N TYR A 156 20.31 -6.84 58.65
CA TYR A 156 20.95 -7.93 59.38
C TYR A 156 22.45 -7.62 59.54
N GLU A 157 22.82 -7.31 60.78
CA GLU A 157 24.17 -7.37 61.30
C GLU A 157 24.67 -8.82 61.27
N GLY A 158 25.95 -9.06 60.99
CA GLY A 158 26.49 -10.41 60.98
C GLY A 158 27.98 -10.55 60.64
N GLN A 159 28.84 -10.08 61.56
CA GLN A 159 30.14 -10.66 61.93
C GLN A 159 31.27 -10.91 60.90
N ARG A 160 32.33 -10.11 61.08
CA ARG A 160 33.77 -10.47 61.27
C ARG A 160 34.23 -11.89 60.91
N SER A 161 35.26 -11.97 60.05
CA SER A 161 36.50 -12.75 60.26
C SER A 161 37.61 -12.06 59.44
N LEU A 162 38.62 -11.42 60.05
CA LEU A 162 39.90 -11.95 60.51
C LEU A 162 40.57 -12.97 59.57
N GLY A 163 41.69 -12.56 58.96
CA GLY A 163 42.80 -13.46 58.61
C GLY A 163 43.34 -13.34 57.19
N LYS A 164 44.56 -12.79 57.06
CA LYS A 164 45.73 -13.28 56.27
C LYS A 164 46.74 -12.13 56.17
N ALA A 165 47.86 -12.21 56.90
CA ALA A 165 49.09 -12.96 56.59
C ALA A 165 50.02 -12.11 55.71
#